data_AF-A0A849ZDW7-F1
#
_entry.id   AF-A0A849ZDW7-F1
#
_cell.length_a   1.000
_cell.length_b   1.000
_cell.length_c   1.000
_cell.angle_alpha   90.00
_cell.angle_beta   90.00
_cell.angle_gamma   90.00
#
_symmetry.space_group_name_H-M   'P 1'
#
loop_
_entity.id
_entity.type
_entity.pdbx_description
1 polymer ?
#
loop_
_entity_poly.entity_id
_entity_poly.type
_entity_poly.pdbx_seq_one_letter_code
_entity_poly.pdbx_strand_id
1 'polypeptide(L)'
;MSSQAHRAITSTIAALALPFAAVGCVTEGTAIGEAESAGREMGKTTLAWKSDFADPSNGTISGRMPDGTAYSGRYFQIVKQAVTESTPVDWDGYPSTYWAGWDDYGGADWNSVSTLYTGHVVANLQSGDGKRLRCNFILAKPTRGLAGGGTGTCTTSDGQTVNDVVLAETGD
;
A
#
# COMPACT_ATOMS: atom_id res chain seq x y z
N MET A 1 44.56 17.36 -61.59
CA MET A 1 44.74 17.13 -60.13
C MET A 1 43.64 17.87 -59.39
N SER A 2 43.04 17.15 -58.44
CA SER A 2 41.98 17.48 -57.46
C SER A 2 41.61 18.94 -57.20
N SER A 3 40.30 19.22 -57.11
CA SER A 3 39.73 19.98 -55.99
C SER A 3 38.21 19.72 -55.87
N GLN A 4 37.82 18.85 -54.94
CA GLN A 4 36.47 18.84 -54.36
C GLN A 4 36.49 19.75 -53.13
N ALA A 5 35.44 20.54 -52.92
CA ALA A 5 35.10 21.05 -51.58
C ALA A 5 33.59 21.35 -51.46
N HIS A 6 32.89 20.34 -50.95
CA HIS A 6 31.84 20.36 -49.93
C HIS A 6 30.77 21.47 -49.94
N ARG A 7 29.54 21.09 -50.33
CA ARG A 7 28.30 21.78 -49.94
C ARG A 7 28.05 21.58 -48.45
N ALA A 8 27.88 22.67 -47.72
CA ALA A 8 27.47 22.66 -46.31
C ALA A 8 26.04 22.12 -46.19
N ILE A 9 25.87 21.03 -45.44
CA ILE A 9 24.56 20.51 -45.03
C ILE A 9 24.28 21.07 -43.65
N THR A 10 23.34 22.00 -43.57
CA THR A 10 22.88 22.60 -42.31
C THR A 10 21.95 21.61 -41.61
N SER A 11 22.46 20.88 -40.62
CA SER A 11 21.66 19.97 -39.78
C SER A 11 20.90 20.73 -38.71
N THR A 12 19.60 20.88 -38.90
CA THR A 12 18.67 21.39 -37.89
C THR A 12 18.36 20.26 -36.89
N ILE A 13 18.97 20.30 -35.71
CA ILE A 13 18.71 19.35 -34.62
C ILE A 13 17.38 19.73 -33.97
N ALA A 14 16.33 18.96 -34.23
CA ALA A 14 15.07 19.04 -33.50
C ALA A 14 15.23 18.29 -32.16
N ALA A 15 15.37 19.03 -31.06
CA ALA A 15 15.38 18.48 -29.72
C ALA A 15 13.98 17.99 -29.33
N LEU A 16 13.77 16.66 -29.39
CA LEU A 16 12.56 16.00 -28.92
C LEU A 16 12.65 15.91 -27.38
N ALA A 17 12.01 16.84 -26.67
CA ALA A 17 11.85 16.76 -25.22
C ALA A 17 10.78 15.70 -24.91
N LEU A 18 11.21 14.49 -24.52
CA LEU A 18 10.30 13.51 -23.93
C LEU A 18 9.97 13.91 -22.49
N PRO A 19 8.69 14.07 -22.12
CA PRO A 19 8.32 14.20 -20.72
C PRO A 19 8.56 12.86 -20.03
N PHE A 20 9.46 12.84 -19.04
CA PHE A 20 9.59 11.74 -18.09
C PHE A 20 8.30 11.66 -17.27
N ALA A 21 7.34 10.84 -17.69
CA ALA A 21 6.25 10.44 -16.83
C ALA A 21 6.84 9.54 -15.72
N ALA A 22 6.82 10.02 -14.48
CA ALA A 22 7.18 9.22 -13.33
C ALA A 22 6.19 8.06 -13.20
N VAL A 23 6.56 6.88 -13.70
CA VAL A 23 5.83 5.63 -13.45
C VAL A 23 6.23 5.17 -12.05
N GLY A 24 5.62 5.73 -11.01
CA GLY A 24 5.64 5.06 -9.70
C GLY A 24 4.84 3.75 -9.77
N CYS A 25 5.36 2.72 -9.12
CA CYS A 25 4.78 1.39 -9.13
C CYS A 25 3.43 1.41 -8.41
N VAL A 26 2.35 1.26 -9.17
CA VAL A 26 1.09 0.80 -8.61
C VAL A 26 1.16 -0.72 -8.51
N THR A 27 0.92 -1.27 -7.33
CA THR A 27 0.89 -2.72 -7.12
C THR A 27 -0.55 -3.21 -7.14
N GLU A 28 -0.79 -4.31 -7.82
CA GLU A 28 -2.10 -4.94 -7.93
C GLU A 28 -1.97 -6.45 -7.78
N GLY A 29 -3.07 -7.11 -7.41
CA GLY A 29 -3.09 -8.54 -7.19
C GLY A 29 -4.49 -9.09 -6.97
N THR A 30 -4.55 -10.38 -6.66
CA THR A 30 -5.81 -11.09 -6.44
C THR A 30 -5.85 -11.77 -5.07
N ALA A 31 -7.06 -11.91 -4.54
CA ALA A 31 -7.36 -12.76 -3.40
C ALA A 31 -8.42 -13.80 -3.80
N ILE A 32 -8.30 -15.02 -3.30
CA ILE A 32 -9.26 -16.10 -3.58
C ILE A 32 -9.73 -16.67 -2.26
N GLY A 33 -11.04 -16.87 -2.10
CA GLY A 33 -11.61 -17.51 -0.92
C GLY A 33 -12.86 -18.32 -1.24
N GLU A 34 -13.35 -19.05 -0.26
CA GLU A 34 -14.51 -19.93 -0.39
C GLU A 34 -15.70 -19.33 0.36
N ALA A 35 -16.80 -19.15 -0.36
CA ALA A 35 -18.01 -18.56 0.19
C ALA A 35 -18.90 -19.63 0.81
N GLU A 36 -19.51 -19.27 1.93
CA GLU A 36 -20.41 -20.10 2.70
C GLU A 36 -21.65 -19.27 3.09
N SER A 37 -22.81 -19.94 3.11
CA SER A 37 -24.03 -19.37 3.66
C SER A 37 -24.78 -20.44 4.44
N ALA A 38 -25.11 -20.14 5.70
CA ALA A 38 -25.85 -21.05 6.59
C ALA A 38 -25.29 -22.48 6.62
N GLY A 39 -23.96 -22.63 6.75
CA GLY A 39 -23.30 -23.95 6.82
C GLY A 39 -23.11 -24.65 5.48
N ARG A 40 -23.46 -24.01 4.35
CA ARG A 40 -23.36 -24.59 3.01
C ARG A 40 -22.37 -23.83 2.15
N GLU A 41 -21.48 -24.58 1.52
CA GLU A 41 -20.55 -24.05 0.52
C GLU A 41 -21.33 -23.50 -0.69
N MET A 42 -20.97 -22.29 -1.12
CA MET A 42 -21.58 -21.59 -2.24
C MET A 42 -20.66 -21.49 -3.45
N GLY A 43 -19.37 -21.78 -3.27
CA GLY A 43 -18.35 -21.76 -4.31
C GLY A 43 -17.27 -20.70 -4.05
N LYS A 44 -16.39 -20.50 -5.03
CA LYS A 44 -15.22 -19.62 -4.90
C LYS A 44 -15.54 -18.16 -5.23
N THR A 45 -14.96 -17.26 -4.46
CA THR A 45 -14.95 -15.82 -4.70
C THR A 45 -13.53 -15.40 -5.08
N THR A 46 -13.43 -14.53 -6.09
CA THR A 46 -12.17 -13.85 -6.43
C THR A 46 -12.33 -12.35 -6.18
N LEU A 47 -11.36 -11.78 -5.48
CA LEU A 47 -11.19 -10.36 -5.28
C LEU A 47 -9.96 -9.89 -6.06
N ALA A 48 -10.03 -8.70 -6.64
CA ALA A 48 -8.91 -8.01 -7.24
C ALA A 48 -8.69 -6.70 -6.50
N TRP A 49 -7.44 -6.38 -6.20
CA TRP A 49 -7.07 -5.17 -5.50
C TRP A 49 -5.97 -4.42 -6.24
N LYS A 50 -5.92 -3.11 -6.00
CA LYS A 50 -4.95 -2.18 -6.57
C LYS A 50 -4.62 -1.12 -5.54
N SER A 51 -3.34 -0.96 -5.25
CA SER A 51 -2.86 0.04 -4.30
C SER A 51 -2.93 1.44 -4.89
N ASP A 52 -3.12 2.44 -4.03
CA ASP A 52 -2.95 3.82 -4.45
C ASP A 52 -1.46 4.11 -4.65
N PHE A 53 -1.17 4.90 -5.70
CA PHE A 53 0.19 5.25 -6.06
C PHE A 53 0.93 6.03 -4.97
N ALA A 54 0.21 6.97 -4.33
CA ALA A 54 0.79 7.86 -3.34
C ALA A 54 1.00 7.19 -1.99
N ASP A 55 0.25 6.13 -1.70
CA ASP A 55 0.31 5.43 -0.42
C ASP A 55 -0.18 3.98 -0.58
N PRO A 56 0.73 2.98 -0.57
CA PRO A 56 0.38 1.59 -0.76
C PRO A 56 -0.40 0.97 0.42
N SER A 57 -0.49 1.68 1.56
CA SER A 57 -1.28 1.25 2.71
C SER A 57 -2.79 1.34 2.47
N ASN A 58 -3.21 1.96 1.38
CA ASN A 58 -4.61 2.03 0.98
C ASN A 58 -4.78 1.85 -0.53
N GLY A 59 -6.01 1.65 -0.96
CA GLY A 59 -6.31 1.47 -2.38
C GLY A 59 -7.73 1.00 -2.62
N THR A 60 -7.94 0.40 -3.78
CA THR A 60 -9.23 -0.14 -4.22
C THR A 60 -9.23 -1.66 -4.21
N ILE A 61 -10.37 -2.24 -3.89
CA ILE A 61 -10.60 -3.69 -3.96
C ILE A 61 -12.01 -3.95 -4.46
N SER A 62 -12.15 -4.94 -5.31
CA SER A 62 -13.42 -5.33 -5.92
C SER A 62 -13.48 -6.83 -6.12
N GLY A 63 -14.66 -7.38 -6.31
CA GLY A 63 -14.82 -8.80 -6.59
C GLY A 63 -16.26 -9.19 -6.83
N ARG A 64 -16.47 -10.47 -7.09
CA ARG A 64 -17.79 -11.03 -7.36
C ARG A 64 -18.02 -12.26 -6.50
N MET A 65 -19.15 -12.27 -5.81
CA MET A 65 -19.62 -13.40 -5.01
C MET A 65 -20.21 -14.50 -5.92
N PRO A 66 -20.38 -15.74 -5.44
CA PRO A 66 -20.87 -16.84 -6.28
C PRO A 66 -22.33 -16.67 -6.74
N ASP A 67 -23.11 -15.87 -6.02
CA ASP A 67 -24.46 -15.45 -6.42
C ASP A 67 -24.45 -14.45 -7.60
N GLY A 68 -23.27 -14.02 -8.03
CA GLY A 68 -23.06 -13.04 -9.09
C GLY A 68 -23.10 -11.59 -8.61
N THR A 69 -23.26 -11.31 -7.32
CA THR A 69 -23.25 -9.94 -6.81
C THR A 69 -21.83 -9.37 -6.89
N ALA A 70 -21.69 -8.21 -7.53
CA ALA A 70 -20.42 -7.49 -7.62
C ALA A 70 -20.29 -6.47 -6.49
N TYR A 71 -19.12 -6.43 -5.87
CA TYR A 71 -18.78 -5.50 -4.80
C TYR A 71 -17.52 -4.71 -5.16
N SER A 72 -17.48 -3.44 -4.79
CA SER A 72 -16.29 -2.59 -4.94
C SER A 72 -16.19 -1.59 -3.81
N GLY A 73 -14.97 -1.20 -3.46
CA GLY A 73 -14.72 -0.21 -2.42
C GLY A 73 -13.25 0.02 -2.15
N ARG A 74 -12.97 0.54 -0.95
CA ARG A 74 -11.62 0.89 -0.51
C ARG A 74 -11.13 -0.10 0.54
N TYR A 75 -9.82 -0.31 0.57
CA TYR A 75 -9.13 -0.97 1.67
C TYR A 75 -8.17 0.01 2.35
N PHE A 76 -7.89 -0.24 3.63
CA PHE A 76 -6.93 0.52 4.43
C PHE A 76 -6.19 -0.42 5.38
N GLN A 77 -4.88 -0.27 5.45
CA GLN A 77 -4.04 -0.92 6.43
C GLN A 77 -4.06 -0.15 7.75
N ILE A 78 -4.33 -0.87 8.83
CA ILE A 78 -4.33 -0.30 10.18
C ILE A 78 -2.88 -0.18 10.63
N VAL A 79 -2.45 1.05 10.87
CA VAL A 79 -1.14 1.38 11.43
C VAL A 79 -1.31 2.02 12.80
N LYS A 80 -0.31 1.85 13.67
CA LYS A 80 -0.15 2.66 14.88
C LYS A 80 0.94 3.68 14.62
N GLN A 81 0.68 4.93 14.97
CA GLN A 81 1.71 5.97 14.96
C GLN A 81 2.28 6.07 16.37
N ALA A 82 3.60 5.95 16.49
CA ALA A 82 4.32 6.22 17.72
C ALA A 82 5.16 7.47 17.49
N VAL A 83 4.89 8.51 18.27
CA VAL A 83 5.73 9.71 18.32
C VAL A 83 6.69 9.52 19.48
N THR A 84 7.98 9.53 19.19
CA THR A 84 9.00 9.61 20.25
C THR A 84 9.26 11.09 20.49
N GLU A 85 8.64 11.62 21.54
CA GLU A 85 9.00 12.93 22.08
C GLU A 85 10.00 12.71 23.21
N SER A 86 11.22 13.23 23.07
CA SER A 86 12.08 13.39 24.24
C SER A 86 11.46 14.49 25.09
N THR A 87 10.95 14.17 26.29
CA THR A 87 10.77 15.19 27.31
C THR A 87 12.16 15.78 27.56
N PRO A 88 12.45 17.05 27.26
CA PRO A 88 13.66 17.66 27.79
C PRO A 88 13.54 17.50 29.30
N VAL A 89 14.41 16.68 29.88
CA VAL A 89 14.55 16.69 31.34
C VAL A 89 14.95 18.13 31.65
N ASP A 90 14.16 18.79 32.49
CA ASP A 90 14.08 20.23 32.74
C ASP A 90 15.39 20.82 33.35
N TRP A 91 16.53 20.58 32.70
CA TRP A 91 17.87 21.01 33.09
C TRP A 91 18.22 22.38 32.51
N ASP A 92 17.24 23.29 32.41
CA ASP A 92 17.37 24.64 31.86
C ASP A 92 18.17 25.60 32.78
N GLY A 93 19.25 25.08 33.38
CA GLY A 93 20.08 25.79 34.36
C GLY A 93 21.44 25.19 34.64
N TYR A 94 21.83 24.06 34.02
CA TYR A 94 23.18 23.52 34.17
C TYR A 94 24.10 24.03 33.05
N PRO A 95 25.19 24.75 33.36
CA PRO A 95 26.11 25.25 32.34
C PRO A 95 26.76 24.08 31.57
N SER A 96 26.68 24.18 30.24
CA SER A 96 27.09 23.17 29.24
C SER A 96 28.59 22.80 29.24
N THR A 97 29.38 23.35 30.16
CA THR A 97 30.83 23.20 30.20
C THR A 97 31.34 21.91 30.86
N TYR A 98 30.46 21.10 31.47
CA TYR A 98 30.89 19.87 32.16
C TYR A 98 30.88 18.59 31.30
N TRP A 99 30.39 18.63 30.05
CA TRP A 99 30.19 17.43 29.22
C TRP A 99 30.56 17.62 27.74
N ALA A 100 31.70 18.27 27.46
CA ALA A 100 32.24 18.47 26.11
C ALA A 100 32.78 17.18 25.43
N GLY A 101 32.17 16.02 25.70
CA GLY A 101 32.58 14.71 25.19
C GLY A 101 31.44 13.79 24.78
N TRP A 102 30.21 14.29 24.74
CA TRP A 102 29.02 13.53 24.35
C TRP A 102 28.48 13.92 22.96
N ASP A 103 29.20 14.78 22.24
CA ASP A 103 28.86 15.21 20.88
C ASP A 103 29.04 14.07 19.84
N ASP A 104 29.69 12.97 20.24
CA ASP A 104 29.98 11.79 19.39
C ASP A 104 28.91 10.68 19.50
N TYR A 105 27.96 10.79 20.44
CA TYR A 105 26.82 9.87 20.56
C TYR A 105 25.54 10.48 19.97
N GLY A 106 25.57 10.63 18.65
CA GLY A 106 24.38 10.63 17.81
C GLY A 106 23.55 11.91 17.87
N GLY A 107 23.70 12.75 16.83
CA GLY A 107 22.65 13.67 16.39
C GLY A 107 21.42 12.89 15.93
N ALA A 108 20.70 12.29 16.88
CA ALA A 108 19.41 11.69 16.63
C ALA A 108 18.42 12.80 16.36
N ASP A 109 17.64 12.67 15.31
CA ASP A 109 16.45 13.49 15.11
C ASP A 109 15.49 13.18 16.27
N TRP A 110 15.49 14.05 17.30
CA TRP A 110 14.84 13.81 18.60
C TRP A 110 13.30 13.87 18.54
N ASN A 111 12.74 14.07 17.34
CA ASN A 111 11.30 14.05 17.05
C ASN A 111 11.01 13.09 15.89
N SER A 112 11.24 11.78 16.09
CA SER A 112 10.92 10.78 15.07
C SER A 112 9.50 10.25 15.22
N VAL A 113 8.74 10.25 14.11
CA VAL A 113 7.45 9.58 14.02
C VAL A 113 7.67 8.21 13.39
N SER A 114 7.45 7.16 14.17
CA SER A 114 7.55 5.78 13.72
C SER A 114 6.17 5.24 13.32
N THR A 115 6.07 4.63 12.13
CA THR A 115 4.87 3.91 11.70
C THR A 115 4.98 2.43 12.03
N LEU A 116 4.16 1.97 12.96
CA LEU A 116 4.06 0.56 13.31
C LEU A 116 2.90 -0.10 12.55
N TYR A 117 3.23 -0.90 11.53
CA TYR A 117 2.25 -1.66 10.79
C TYR A 117 1.70 -2.80 11.66
N THR A 118 0.40 -2.79 11.93
CA THR A 118 -0.24 -3.83 12.78
C THR A 118 -0.42 -5.16 12.06
N GLY A 119 -0.26 -5.18 10.74
CA GLY A 119 -0.57 -6.32 9.89
C GLY A 119 -2.05 -6.51 9.57
N HIS A 120 -2.94 -5.65 10.08
CA HIS A 120 -4.37 -5.75 9.78
C HIS A 120 -4.75 -4.83 8.62
N VAL A 121 -5.57 -5.33 7.70
CA VAL A 121 -6.21 -4.54 6.64
C VAL A 121 -7.72 -4.72 6.74
N VAL A 122 -8.46 -3.63 6.61
CA VAL A 122 -9.92 -3.67 6.51
C VAL A 122 -10.34 -3.12 5.15
N ALA A 123 -11.29 -3.78 4.51
CA ALA A 123 -11.94 -3.29 3.32
C ALA A 123 -13.45 -3.21 3.53
N ASN A 124 -14.06 -2.12 3.08
CA ASN A 124 -15.51 -1.96 3.06
C ASN A 124 -15.94 -1.71 1.61
N LEU A 125 -16.73 -2.65 1.09
CA LEU A 125 -17.21 -2.65 -0.28
C LEU A 125 -18.73 -2.56 -0.31
N GLN A 126 -19.25 -2.05 -1.41
CA GLN A 126 -20.68 -1.92 -1.67
C GLN A 126 -21.01 -2.48 -3.05
N SER A 127 -22.21 -3.05 -3.17
CA SER A 127 -22.79 -3.47 -4.44
C SER A 127 -23.72 -2.38 -5.00
N GLY A 128 -24.10 -2.51 -6.28
CA GLY A 128 -24.99 -1.54 -6.94
C GLY A 128 -26.40 -1.43 -6.33
N ASP A 129 -26.86 -2.47 -5.64
CA ASP A 129 -28.13 -2.53 -4.90
C ASP A 129 -27.99 -2.12 -3.42
N GLY A 130 -26.81 -1.65 -3.00
CA GLY A 130 -26.57 -1.08 -1.68
C GLY A 130 -26.20 -2.08 -0.58
N LYS A 131 -26.11 -3.38 -0.87
CA LYS A 131 -25.56 -4.37 0.05
C LYS A 131 -24.10 -4.07 0.35
N ARG A 132 -23.63 -4.50 1.52
CA ARG A 132 -22.26 -4.24 1.97
C ARG A 132 -21.49 -5.55 2.13
N LEU A 133 -20.19 -5.49 1.86
CA LEU A 133 -19.23 -6.56 2.09
C LEU A 133 -18.06 -5.97 2.86
N ARG A 134 -17.76 -6.52 4.03
CA ARG A 134 -16.60 -6.12 4.85
C ARG A 134 -15.59 -7.25 4.86
N CYS A 135 -14.34 -6.95 4.53
CA CYS A 135 -13.24 -7.89 4.63
C CYS A 135 -12.25 -7.46 5.72
N ASN A 136 -11.71 -8.43 6.44
CA ASN A 136 -10.62 -8.24 7.39
C ASN A 136 -9.50 -9.20 7.02
N PHE A 137 -8.31 -8.66 6.76
CA PHE A 137 -7.13 -9.43 6.40
C PHE A 137 -6.04 -9.30 7.47
N ILE A 138 -5.21 -10.33 7.58
CA ILE A 138 -3.98 -10.39 8.33
C ILE A 138 -2.85 -10.63 7.32
N LEU A 139 -1.93 -9.68 7.24
CA LEU A 139 -0.84 -9.69 6.27
C LEU A 139 0.34 -10.53 6.77
N ALA A 140 0.93 -11.31 5.87
CA ALA A 140 2.16 -12.04 6.15
C ALA A 140 3.38 -11.08 6.21
N LYS A 141 3.41 -10.08 5.32
CA LYS A 141 4.45 -9.04 5.27
C LYS A 141 3.82 -7.64 5.30
N PRO A 142 3.48 -7.11 6.49
CA PRO A 142 2.74 -5.85 6.62
C PRO A 142 3.38 -4.65 5.93
N THR A 143 4.71 -4.57 5.88
CA THR A 143 5.43 -3.47 5.21
C THR A 143 5.23 -3.42 3.70
N ARG A 144 4.76 -4.51 3.08
CA ARG A 144 4.42 -4.58 1.65
C ARG A 144 2.91 -4.44 1.38
N GLY A 145 2.09 -4.14 2.39
CA GLY A 145 0.64 -4.07 2.24
C GLY A 145 0.03 -5.38 1.71
N LEU A 146 -1.00 -5.29 0.87
CA LEU A 146 -1.64 -6.48 0.27
C LEU A 146 -0.70 -7.29 -0.64
N ALA A 147 0.32 -6.67 -1.24
CA ALA A 147 1.35 -7.35 -2.03
C ALA A 147 2.20 -8.31 -1.19
N GLY A 148 2.27 -8.05 0.12
CA GLY A 148 2.92 -8.89 1.10
C GLY A 148 2.23 -10.22 1.36
N GLY A 149 1.09 -10.48 0.73
CA GLY A 149 0.29 -11.67 0.95
C GLY A 149 -0.34 -11.72 2.35
N GLY A 150 -1.11 -12.77 2.60
CA GLY A 150 -1.83 -12.95 3.85
C GLY A 150 -3.12 -13.74 3.69
N THR A 151 -3.92 -13.74 4.74
CA THR A 151 -5.23 -14.40 4.76
C THR A 151 -6.29 -13.47 5.34
N GLY A 152 -7.56 -13.78 5.13
CA GLY A 152 -8.64 -13.00 5.69
C GLY A 152 -10.00 -13.63 5.58
N THR A 153 -10.99 -12.90 6.05
CA THR A 153 -12.39 -13.27 5.96
C THR A 153 -13.20 -12.09 5.48
N CYS A 154 -14.23 -12.35 4.69
CA CYS A 154 -15.21 -11.35 4.28
C CYS A 154 -16.60 -11.74 4.77
N THR A 155 -17.41 -10.75 5.10
CA THR A 155 -18.80 -10.96 5.55
C THR A 155 -19.71 -9.95 4.86
N THR A 156 -20.79 -10.46 4.28
CA THR A 156 -21.83 -9.63 3.66
C THR A 156 -22.83 -9.14 4.72
N SER A 157 -23.55 -8.07 4.43
CA SER A 157 -24.59 -7.53 5.30
C SER A 157 -25.76 -8.48 5.56
N ASP A 158 -25.97 -9.47 4.70
CA ASP A 158 -26.98 -10.53 4.81
C ASP A 158 -26.44 -11.83 5.43
N GLY A 159 -25.20 -11.83 5.91
CA GLY A 159 -24.64 -12.91 6.74
C GLY A 159 -23.95 -14.05 5.98
N GLN A 160 -23.70 -13.89 4.68
CA GLN A 160 -22.79 -14.79 3.96
C GLN A 160 -21.35 -14.48 4.37
N THR A 161 -20.53 -15.52 4.45
CA THR A 161 -19.11 -15.40 4.82
C THR A 161 -18.25 -15.96 3.72
N VAL A 162 -17.12 -15.30 3.43
CA VAL A 162 -16.04 -15.88 2.63
C VAL A 162 -14.89 -16.16 3.57
N ASN A 163 -14.59 -17.44 3.77
CA ASN A 163 -13.54 -17.91 4.64
C ASN A 163 -12.26 -18.15 3.83
N ASP A 164 -11.14 -18.20 4.54
CA ASP A 164 -9.83 -18.52 3.99
C ASP A 164 -9.48 -17.72 2.73
N VAL A 165 -9.78 -16.42 2.74
CA VAL A 165 -9.44 -15.53 1.62
C VAL A 165 -7.94 -15.34 1.59
N VAL A 166 -7.25 -16.00 0.66
CA VAL A 166 -5.79 -15.94 0.51
C VAL A 166 -5.40 -14.80 -0.41
N LEU A 167 -4.59 -13.88 0.08
CA LEU A 167 -3.89 -12.88 -0.70
C LEU A 167 -2.59 -13.50 -1.22
N ALA A 168 -2.47 -13.60 -2.55
CA ALA A 168 -1.23 -14.05 -3.16
C ALA A 168 -0.13 -13.00 -2.96
N GLU A 169 1.08 -13.44 -2.63
CA GLU A 169 2.24 -12.55 -2.70
C GLU A 169 2.49 -12.19 -4.17
N THR A 170 2.67 -10.91 -4.45
CA THR A 170 3.10 -10.45 -5.78
C THR A 170 4.61 -10.24 -5.76
N GLY A 171 5.28 -10.70 -6.82
CA GLY A 171 6.75 -10.61 -6.95
C GLY A 171 7.23 -9.17 -7.14
N ASP A 172 8.49 -8.94 -6.74
CA ASP A 172 9.20 -7.67 -6.94
C ASP A 172 9.79 -7.56 -8.36
#